data_AF-A0A9P8MP95-F1
#
_entry.id   AF-A0A9P8MP95-F1
#
_cell.length_a   1.000
_cell.length_b   1.000
_cell.length_c   1.000
_cell.angle_alpha   90.00
_cell.angle_beta   90.00
_cell.angle_gamma   90.00
#
_symmetry.space_group_name_H-M   'P 1'
#
loop_
_entity.id
_entity.type
_entity.pdbx_description
1 polymer ?
#
loop_
_entity_poly.entity_id
_entity_poly.type
_entity_poly.pdbx_seq_one_letter_code
_entity_poly.pdbx_strand_id
1 'polypeptide(L)'
;MGSEMVELKHRVSEQNDMIRKLNATVYKQSTIIQGQEDLIRGLEVQVQESKEEFQRKSDEHDAELKRGHRDLQREVAAVKEQLAQLTQNLNASGASPPTSLSSVAVPRKQQTASDPLHCTIDTSRVSESKKNNAQIGSIRQAIETEMRAMNGQETWRDEAELQMVKEAAQKTAVEGSRVMRDQLYPVRVDNANRTAILDAEGNVLPGAIEALSAENRVTIGKISWLSKRESGKAYGSMVVYVTKKRDAERLLEGY
;
A
#
# COMPACT_ATOMS: atom_id res chain seq x y z
N MET A 1 -46.49 -50.19 51.24
CA MET A 1 -46.94 -48.82 51.58
C MET A 1 -45.90 -47.99 52.34
N GLY A 2 -45.42 -48.38 53.53
CA GLY A 2 -44.46 -47.55 54.30
C GLY A 2 -43.10 -47.34 53.62
N SER A 3 -42.53 -48.40 53.02
CA SER A 3 -41.18 -48.34 52.39
C SER A 3 -41.16 -47.55 51.08
N GLU A 4 -42.19 -47.69 50.24
CA GLU A 4 -42.30 -46.98 48.95
C GLU A 4 -42.44 -45.47 49.16
N MET A 5 -43.13 -45.06 50.23
CA MET A 5 -43.27 -43.66 50.61
C MET A 5 -41.94 -43.03 51.05
N VAL A 6 -41.07 -43.80 51.73
CA VAL A 6 -39.75 -43.32 52.14
C VAL A 6 -38.84 -43.13 50.93
N GLU A 7 -38.85 -44.08 49.98
CA GLU A 7 -38.10 -43.97 48.73
C GLU A 7 -38.58 -42.78 47.89
N LEU A 8 -39.90 -42.58 47.78
CA LEU A 8 -40.48 -41.43 47.08
C LEU A 8 -40.04 -40.11 47.72
N LYS A 9 -40.03 -40.00 49.06
CA LYS A 9 -39.56 -38.81 49.77
C LYS A 9 -38.08 -38.53 49.51
N HIS A 10 -37.25 -39.58 49.45
CA HIS A 10 -35.83 -39.43 49.15
C HIS A 10 -35.62 -38.87 47.74
N ARG A 11 -36.27 -39.47 46.72
CA ARG A 11 -36.19 -38.98 45.33
C ARG A 11 -36.69 -37.55 45.18
N VAL A 12 -37.77 -37.18 45.89
CA VAL A 12 -38.27 -35.79 45.90
C VAL A 12 -37.24 -34.83 46.52
N SER A 13 -36.55 -35.25 47.58
CA SER A 13 -35.47 -34.46 48.17
C SER A 13 -34.31 -34.27 47.20
N GLU A 14 -33.87 -35.34 46.53
CA GLU A 14 -32.80 -35.28 45.53
C GLU A 14 -33.18 -34.39 44.34
N GLN A 15 -34.42 -34.49 43.85
CA GLN A 15 -34.95 -33.61 42.82
C GLN A 15 -34.96 -32.15 43.26
N ASN A 16 -35.37 -31.84 44.49
CA ASN A 16 -35.35 -30.48 45.03
C ASN A 16 -33.92 -29.91 45.09
N ASP A 17 -32.94 -30.74 45.46
CA ASP A 17 -31.53 -30.32 45.49
C ASP A 17 -30.97 -30.10 44.07
N MET A 18 -31.36 -30.93 43.10
CA MET A 18 -31.03 -30.70 41.69
C MET A 18 -31.65 -29.40 41.17
N ILE A 19 -32.92 -29.12 41.49
CA ILE A 19 -33.60 -27.86 41.11
C ILE A 19 -32.86 -26.66 41.70
N ARG A 20 -32.43 -26.72 42.96
CA ARG A 20 -31.65 -25.66 43.59
C ARG A 20 -30.32 -25.41 42.86
N LYS A 21 -29.59 -26.48 42.53
CA LYS A 21 -28.34 -26.39 41.75
C LYS A 21 -28.59 -25.80 40.37
N LEU A 22 -29.64 -26.24 39.68
CA LEU A 22 -30.00 -25.74 38.36
C LEU A 22 -30.35 -24.26 38.41
N ASN A 23 -31.17 -23.82 39.37
CA ASN A 23 -31.50 -22.41 39.56
C ASN A 23 -30.23 -21.57 39.79
N ALA A 24 -29.31 -22.03 40.65
CA ALA A 24 -28.05 -21.33 40.89
C ALA A 24 -27.20 -21.19 39.61
N THR A 25 -27.17 -22.23 38.76
CA THR A 25 -26.49 -22.17 37.46
C THR A 25 -27.17 -21.20 36.50
N VAL A 26 -28.51 -21.21 36.43
CA VAL A 26 -29.28 -20.29 35.58
C VAL A 26 -29.03 -18.83 35.99
N TYR A 27 -29.02 -18.52 37.29
CA TYR A 27 -28.69 -17.18 37.76
C TYR A 27 -27.28 -16.74 37.31
N LYS A 28 -26.27 -17.61 37.46
CA LYS A 28 -24.91 -17.31 37.00
C LYS A 28 -24.84 -17.09 35.49
N GLN A 29 -25.52 -17.93 34.70
CA GLN A 29 -25.60 -17.78 33.26
C GLN A 29 -26.28 -16.46 32.87
N SER A 30 -27.37 -16.08 33.54
CA SER A 30 -28.06 -14.81 33.29
C SER A 30 -27.13 -13.61 33.52
N THR A 31 -26.32 -13.62 34.58
CA THR A 31 -25.36 -12.54 34.84
C THR A 31 -24.26 -12.48 33.78
N ILE A 32 -23.76 -13.64 33.32
CA ILE A 32 -22.74 -13.70 32.27
C ILE A 32 -23.31 -13.18 30.93
N ILE A 33 -24.52 -13.62 30.56
CA ILE A 33 -25.19 -13.17 29.33
C ILE A 33 -25.38 -11.66 29.35
N GLN A 34 -25.87 -11.11 30.46
CA GLN A 34 -26.04 -9.67 30.60
C GLN A 34 -24.71 -8.91 30.44
N GLY A 35 -23.63 -9.42 31.04
CA GLY A 35 -22.29 -8.83 30.85
C GLY A 35 -21.80 -8.91 29.41
N GLN A 36 -22.12 -9.99 28.68
CA GLN A 36 -21.81 -10.11 27.25
C GLN A 36 -22.63 -9.13 26.42
N GLU A 37 -23.92 -8.93 26.73
CA GLU A 37 -24.77 -7.95 26.04
C GLU A 37 -24.28 -6.52 26.23
N ASP A 38 -23.85 -6.16 27.45
CA ASP A 38 -23.23 -4.87 27.74
C ASP A 38 -21.95 -4.64 26.93
N LEU A 39 -21.09 -5.67 26.85
CA LEU A 39 -19.86 -5.60 26.06
C LEU A 39 -20.15 -5.46 24.56
N ILE A 40 -21.12 -6.23 24.02
CA ILE A 40 -21.52 -6.15 22.63
C ILE A 40 -22.01 -4.74 22.30
N ARG A 41 -22.91 -4.17 23.13
CA ARG A 41 -23.36 -2.78 22.96
C ARG A 41 -22.20 -1.79 22.98
N GLY A 42 -21.25 -1.96 23.91
CA GLY A 42 -20.07 -1.09 24.00
C GLY A 42 -19.20 -1.15 22.73
N LEU A 43 -18.99 -2.35 22.20
CA LEU A 43 -18.24 -2.56 20.95
C LEU A 43 -18.97 -1.97 19.74
N GLU A 44 -20.28 -2.14 19.65
CA GLU A 44 -21.10 -1.55 18.58
C GLU A 44 -20.99 -0.02 18.55
N VAL A 45 -21.02 0.62 19.72
CA VAL A 45 -20.80 2.08 19.85
C VAL A 45 -19.41 2.46 19.38
N GLN A 46 -18.36 1.78 19.84
CA GLN A 46 -16.98 2.07 19.41
C GLN A 46 -16.78 1.91 17.90
N VAL A 47 -17.37 0.88 17.30
CA VAL A 47 -17.33 0.66 15.85
C VAL A 47 -18.04 1.80 15.11
N GLN A 48 -19.19 2.24 15.60
CA GLN A 48 -19.95 3.32 14.99
C GLN A 48 -19.20 4.66 15.10
N GLU A 49 -18.62 4.98 16.26
CA GLU A 49 -17.80 6.18 16.47
C GLU A 49 -16.57 6.17 15.55
N SER A 50 -15.84 5.05 15.48
CA SER A 50 -14.67 4.91 14.62
C SER A 50 -15.03 5.06 13.13
N LYS A 51 -16.18 4.51 12.71
CA LYS A 51 -16.70 4.66 11.36
C LYS A 51 -17.03 6.11 11.03
N GLU A 52 -17.66 6.84 11.94
CA GLU A 52 -17.98 8.25 11.77
C GLU A 52 -16.73 9.13 11.71
N GLU A 53 -15.73 8.86 12.57
CA GLU A 53 -14.45 9.55 12.50
C GLU A 53 -13.72 9.33 11.19
N PHE A 54 -13.70 8.08 10.70
CA PHE A 54 -13.09 7.74 9.42
C PHE A 54 -13.79 8.47 8.28
N GLN A 55 -15.13 8.50 8.28
CA GLN A 55 -15.90 9.20 7.26
C GLN A 55 -15.61 10.71 7.28
N ARG A 56 -15.60 11.34 8.46
CA ARG A 56 -15.26 12.77 8.60
C ARG A 56 -13.86 13.08 8.07
N LYS A 57 -12.85 12.26 8.41
CA LYS A 57 -11.48 12.44 7.91
C LYS A 57 -11.38 12.24 6.39
N SER A 58 -12.13 11.28 5.84
CA SER A 58 -12.20 11.07 4.39
C SER A 58 -12.78 12.29 3.67
N ASP A 59 -13.89 12.84 4.19
CA ASP A 59 -14.55 14.00 3.61
C ASP A 59 -13.68 15.27 3.72
N GLU A 60 -12.98 15.44 4.85
CA GLU A 60 -12.04 16.53 5.06
C GLU A 60 -10.85 16.46 4.08
N HIS A 61 -10.27 15.27 3.89
CA HIS A 61 -9.18 15.06 2.95
C HIS A 61 -9.61 15.28 1.49
N ASP A 62 -10.82 14.85 1.11
CA ASP A 62 -11.38 15.13 -0.23
C ASP A 62 -11.59 16.64 -0.44
N ALA A 63 -12.09 17.35 0.58
CA ALA A 63 -12.26 18.80 0.54
C ALA A 63 -10.91 19.53 0.43
N GLU A 64 -9.88 19.07 1.14
CA GLU A 64 -8.52 19.62 1.09
C GLU A 64 -7.87 19.38 -0.29
N LEU A 65 -8.01 18.18 -0.85
CA LEU A 65 -7.49 17.85 -2.17
C LEU A 65 -8.16 18.72 -3.25
N LYS A 66 -9.48 18.94 -3.15
CA LYS A 66 -10.22 19.84 -4.04
C LYS A 66 -9.79 21.30 -3.87
N ARG A 67 -9.49 21.76 -2.65
CA ARG A 67 -8.94 23.11 -2.41
C ARG A 67 -7.56 23.26 -3.07
N GLY A 68 -6.64 22.34 -2.79
CA GLY A 68 -5.30 22.35 -3.37
C GLY A 68 -5.31 22.31 -4.90
N HIS A 69 -6.20 21.51 -5.51
CA HIS A 69 -6.34 21.49 -6.96
C HIS A 69 -6.77 22.86 -7.52
N ARG A 70 -7.72 23.54 -6.87
CA ARG A 70 -8.15 24.89 -7.28
C ARG A 70 -7.03 25.92 -7.10
N ASP A 71 -6.23 25.80 -6.05
CA ASP A 71 -5.09 26.70 -5.80
C ASP A 71 -4.01 26.52 -6.87
N LEU A 72 -3.62 25.28 -7.16
CA LEU A 72 -2.66 24.97 -8.22
C LEU A 72 -3.16 25.43 -9.58
N GLN A 73 -4.44 25.29 -9.86
CA GLN A 73 -5.04 25.75 -11.12
C GLN A 73 -4.95 27.28 -11.26
N ARG A 74 -5.09 28.03 -10.15
CA ARG A 74 -4.88 29.49 -10.14
C ARG A 74 -3.41 29.86 -10.37
N GLU A 75 -2.48 29.17 -9.73
CA GLU A 75 -1.04 29.42 -9.94
C GLU A 75 -0.61 29.12 -11.38
N VAL A 76 -1.07 27.99 -11.94
CA VAL A 76 -0.80 27.65 -13.35
C VAL A 76 -1.37 28.70 -14.29
N ALA A 77 -2.55 29.24 -14.00
CA ALA A 77 -3.11 30.34 -14.80
C ALA A 77 -2.25 31.61 -14.71
N ALA A 78 -1.77 31.97 -13.51
CA ALA A 78 -0.89 33.13 -13.31
C ALA A 78 0.46 32.97 -14.02
N VAL A 79 1.08 31.79 -13.95
CA VAL A 79 2.35 31.51 -14.64
C VAL A 79 2.19 31.55 -16.16
N LYS A 80 1.07 31.02 -16.68
CA LYS A 80 0.76 31.11 -18.12
C LYS A 80 0.64 32.57 -18.59
N GLU A 81 0.00 33.42 -17.79
CA GLU A 81 -0.13 34.85 -18.07
C GLU A 81 1.24 35.55 -18.09
N GLN A 82 2.09 35.28 -17.10
CA GLN A 82 3.47 35.80 -17.06
C GLN A 82 4.30 35.35 -18.28
N LEU A 83 4.15 34.08 -18.69
CA LEU A 83 4.85 33.54 -19.87
C LEU A 83 4.37 34.21 -21.18
N ALA A 84 3.08 34.49 -21.30
CA ALA A 84 2.51 35.20 -22.44
C ALA A 84 3.07 36.63 -22.56
N GLN A 85 3.17 37.34 -21.44
CA GLN A 85 3.76 38.69 -21.37
C GLN A 85 5.26 38.68 -21.74
N LEU A 86 6.02 37.69 -21.26
CA LEU A 86 7.44 37.54 -21.62
C LEU A 86 7.63 37.26 -23.12
N THR A 87 6.76 36.43 -23.71
CA THR A 87 6.81 36.08 -25.15
C THR A 87 6.51 37.29 -26.04
N GLN A 88 5.56 38.16 -25.65
CA GLN A 88 5.30 39.41 -26.37
C GLN A 88 6.49 40.39 -26.32
N ASN A 89 7.20 40.46 -25.20
CA ASN A 89 8.38 41.33 -25.06
C ASN A 89 9.58 40.86 -25.90
N LEU A 90 9.72 39.55 -26.11
CA LEU A 90 10.77 38.98 -26.98
C LEU A 90 10.51 39.26 -28.47
N ASN A 91 9.26 39.33 -28.92
CA ASN A 91 8.92 39.66 -30.30
C ASN A 91 9.11 41.15 -30.65
N ALA A 92 9.30 42.03 -29.66
CA ALA A 92 9.57 43.46 -29.85
C ALA A 92 11.08 43.78 -29.96
N SER A 93 11.97 42.82 -29.66
CA SER A 93 13.42 43.02 -29.72
C SER A 93 14.03 41.98 -30.66
N GLY A 94 14.20 42.35 -31.92
CA GLY A 94 14.79 41.49 -32.95
C GLY A 94 16.22 41.09 -32.58
N ALA A 95 16.43 39.80 -32.27
CA ALA A 95 17.76 39.25 -32.05
C ALA A 95 17.87 37.86 -32.70
N SER A 96 18.90 37.74 -33.54
CA SER A 96 19.27 36.59 -34.35
C SER A 96 19.59 35.33 -33.51
N PRO A 97 19.47 34.11 -34.09
CA PRO A 97 19.70 32.87 -33.34
C PRO A 97 21.20 32.55 -33.22
N PRO A 98 21.69 31.98 -32.11
CA PRO A 98 23.03 31.45 -32.04
C PRO A 98 23.11 30.01 -32.57
N THR A 99 24.27 29.77 -33.16
CA THR A 99 24.78 28.61 -33.87
C THR A 99 24.80 27.32 -33.04
N SER A 100 24.47 26.21 -33.71
CA SER A 100 24.56 24.82 -33.28
C SER A 100 25.92 24.46 -32.66
N LEU A 101 25.92 23.78 -31.51
CA LEU A 101 27.09 23.08 -30.98
C LEU A 101 26.91 21.56 -31.11
N SER A 102 27.87 20.97 -31.81
CA SER A 102 28.02 19.54 -32.06
C SER A 102 28.24 18.77 -30.74
N SER A 103 27.47 17.71 -30.51
CA SER A 103 27.67 16.79 -29.40
C SER A 103 28.75 15.75 -29.76
N VAL A 104 29.84 15.75 -29.01
CA VAL A 104 30.89 14.72 -29.08
C VAL A 104 30.40 13.48 -28.34
N ALA A 105 30.27 12.36 -29.06
CA ALA A 105 29.97 11.06 -28.47
C ALA A 105 31.19 10.53 -27.69
N VAL A 106 31.01 10.33 -26.39
CA VAL A 106 31.98 9.65 -25.51
C VAL A 106 31.65 8.15 -25.51
N PRO A 107 32.64 7.24 -25.68
CA PRO A 107 32.37 5.82 -25.67
C PRO A 107 32.08 5.36 -24.25
N ARG A 108 30.84 4.92 -24.01
CA ARG A 108 30.40 4.35 -22.73
C ARG A 108 31.01 2.96 -22.62
N LYS A 109 32.01 2.80 -21.73
CA LYS A 109 32.50 1.49 -21.29
C LYS A 109 31.29 0.65 -20.85
N GLN A 110 31.12 -0.51 -21.48
CA GLN A 110 30.16 -1.53 -21.07
C GLN A 110 30.55 -2.02 -19.68
N GLN A 111 29.97 -1.40 -18.66
CA GLN A 111 29.86 -2.03 -17.35
C GLN A 111 28.64 -2.93 -17.42
N THR A 112 28.84 -4.20 -17.04
CA THR A 112 27.78 -5.17 -16.82
C THR A 112 26.81 -4.60 -15.77
N ALA A 113 25.80 -3.89 -16.24
CA ALA A 113 24.86 -3.18 -15.40
C ALA A 113 23.93 -4.21 -14.73
N SER A 114 24.16 -4.47 -13.45
CA SER A 114 23.04 -4.77 -12.57
C SER A 114 22.21 -3.49 -12.49
N ASP A 115 20.90 -3.60 -12.67
CA ASP A 115 20.00 -2.45 -12.56
C ASP A 115 20.18 -1.82 -11.17
N PRO A 116 20.43 -0.51 -11.05
CA PRO A 116 20.58 0.13 -9.76
C PRO A 116 19.27 0.01 -8.97
N LEU A 117 19.31 -0.78 -7.89
CA LEU A 117 18.25 -0.84 -6.91
C LEU A 117 18.09 0.54 -6.26
N HIS A 118 16.89 1.10 -6.31
CA HIS A 118 16.61 2.45 -5.79
C HIS A 118 15.48 2.42 -4.77
N CYS A 119 15.59 3.29 -3.77
CA CYS A 119 14.50 3.65 -2.88
C CYS A 119 14.34 5.17 -2.92
N THR A 120 13.10 5.66 -2.86
CA THR A 120 12.81 7.10 -2.87
C THR A 120 12.24 7.48 -1.52
N ILE A 121 12.84 8.48 -0.89
CA ILE A 121 12.37 9.03 0.38
C ILE A 121 11.84 10.42 0.10
N ASP A 122 10.54 10.59 0.31
CA ASP A 122 9.85 11.87 0.16
C ASP A 122 9.90 12.62 1.49
N THR A 123 10.58 13.76 1.50
CA THR A 123 10.73 14.66 2.66
C THR A 123 9.91 15.94 2.51
N SER A 124 9.06 16.04 1.48
CA SER A 124 8.32 17.26 1.13
C SER A 124 7.37 17.76 2.23
N ARG A 125 6.98 16.89 3.16
CA ARG A 125 6.07 17.21 4.28
C ARG A 125 6.79 17.34 5.63
N VAL A 126 8.12 17.33 5.64
CA VAL A 126 8.90 17.55 6.86
C VAL A 126 8.79 19.01 7.29
N SER A 127 8.50 19.25 8.56
CA SER A 127 8.44 20.60 9.12
C SER A 127 9.83 21.27 9.18
N GLU A 128 9.87 22.60 9.10
CA GLU A 128 11.14 23.35 9.16
C GLU A 128 11.95 23.07 10.44
N SER A 129 11.28 22.79 11.57
CA SER A 129 11.94 22.42 12.83
C SER A 129 12.70 21.09 12.78
N LYS A 130 12.41 20.22 11.80
CA LYS A 130 13.04 18.90 11.62
C LYS A 130 13.89 18.80 10.36
N LYS A 131 14.10 19.91 9.66
CA LYS A 131 14.81 19.97 8.37
C LYS A 131 16.26 19.46 8.44
N ASN A 132 16.96 19.74 9.55
CA ASN A 132 18.32 19.24 9.77
C ASN A 132 18.38 17.71 9.82
N ASN A 133 17.34 17.07 10.36
CA ASN A 133 17.26 15.61 10.45
C ASN A 133 16.87 14.99 9.09
N ALA A 134 16.15 15.74 8.25
CA ALA A 134 15.75 15.33 6.90
C ALA A 134 16.78 15.69 5.81
N GLN A 135 17.96 16.17 6.18
CA GLN A 135 19.06 16.35 5.23
C GLN A 135 19.53 14.99 4.71
N ILE A 136 19.96 14.95 3.45
CA ILE A 136 20.40 13.71 2.78
C ILE A 136 21.51 12.99 3.55
N GLY A 137 22.41 13.73 4.20
CA GLY A 137 23.47 13.16 5.04
C GLY A 137 22.92 12.50 6.30
N SER A 138 22.03 13.20 7.01
CA SER A 138 21.38 12.71 8.24
C SER A 138 20.54 11.46 7.98
N ILE A 139 19.73 11.47 6.92
CA ILE A 139 18.90 10.32 6.51
C ILE A 139 19.79 9.12 6.18
N ARG A 140 20.83 9.33 5.37
CA ARG A 140 21.78 8.27 5.01
C ARG A 140 22.45 7.67 6.24
N GLN A 141 22.97 8.52 7.13
CA GLN A 141 23.65 8.06 8.33
C GLN A 141 22.73 7.28 9.27
N ALA A 142 21.47 7.71 9.42
CA ALA A 142 20.50 6.99 10.23
C ALA A 142 20.21 5.60 9.65
N ILE A 143 20.00 5.50 8.34
CA ILE A 143 19.79 4.22 7.64
C ILE A 143 21.02 3.32 7.79
N GLU A 144 22.22 3.82 7.52
CA GLU A 144 23.46 3.04 7.65
C GLU A 144 23.70 2.57 9.09
N THR A 145 23.33 3.38 10.09
CA THR A 145 23.43 3.02 11.51
C THR A 145 22.48 1.88 11.86
N GLU A 146 21.22 1.98 11.40
CA GLU A 146 20.21 0.96 11.61
C GLU A 146 20.59 -0.35 10.90
N MET A 147 21.02 -0.27 9.64
CA MET A 147 21.47 -1.44 8.87
C MET A 147 22.68 -2.13 9.51
N ARG A 148 23.61 -1.37 10.09
CA ARG A 148 24.75 -1.91 10.84
C ARG A 148 24.31 -2.65 12.10
N ALA A 149 23.28 -2.15 12.78
CA ALA A 149 22.69 -2.81 13.95
C ALA A 149 21.96 -4.12 13.58
N MET A 150 21.39 -4.20 12.38
CA MET A 150 20.63 -5.37 11.92
C MET A 150 21.50 -6.51 11.37
N ASN A 151 22.58 -6.21 10.61
CA ASN A 151 23.29 -7.26 9.86
C ASN A 151 24.83 -7.18 9.81
N GLY A 152 25.47 -6.12 10.35
CA GLY A 152 26.93 -6.01 10.46
C GLY A 152 27.76 -5.97 9.15
N GLN A 153 27.17 -6.13 7.97
CA GLN A 153 27.85 -6.08 6.65
C GLN A 153 27.79 -4.68 6.00
N GLU A 154 28.80 -4.30 5.21
CA GLU A 154 28.91 -2.99 4.53
C GLU A 154 28.62 -3.04 3.02
N THR A 155 28.31 -4.21 2.47
CA THR A 155 28.12 -4.38 1.01
C THR A 155 26.65 -4.61 0.69
N TRP A 156 26.01 -3.60 0.07
CA TRP A 156 24.60 -3.64 -0.34
C TRP A 156 24.50 -3.83 -1.85
N ARG A 157 24.26 -5.05 -2.32
CA ARG A 157 24.15 -5.37 -3.75
C ARG A 157 22.89 -6.12 -4.14
N ASP A 158 22.17 -6.72 -3.18
CA ASP A 158 21.09 -7.65 -3.49
C ASP A 158 19.69 -7.11 -3.17
N GLU A 159 18.67 -7.71 -3.78
CA GLU A 159 17.26 -7.28 -3.65
C GLU A 159 16.71 -7.48 -2.23
N ALA A 160 17.18 -8.52 -1.53
CA ALA A 160 16.91 -8.73 -0.11
C ALA A 160 17.49 -7.61 0.76
N GLU A 161 18.67 -7.09 0.37
CA GLU A 161 19.32 -6.00 1.09
C GLU A 161 18.63 -4.66 0.83
N LEU A 162 18.12 -4.43 -0.39
CA LEU A 162 17.27 -3.27 -0.66
C LEU A 162 16.02 -3.28 0.21
N GLN A 163 15.40 -4.45 0.42
CA GLN A 163 14.23 -4.56 1.28
C GLN A 163 14.56 -4.17 2.73
N MET A 164 15.69 -4.66 3.25
CA MET A 164 16.18 -4.23 4.57
C MET A 164 16.47 -2.71 4.61
N VAL A 165 17.05 -2.15 3.55
CA VAL A 165 17.29 -0.69 3.45
C VAL A 165 15.98 0.09 3.49
N LYS A 166 14.91 -0.39 2.83
CA LYS A 166 13.58 0.25 2.90
C LYS A 166 12.99 0.17 4.31
N GLU A 167 13.15 -0.96 4.99
CA GLU A 167 12.70 -1.14 6.38
C GLU A 167 13.47 -0.24 7.34
N ALA A 168 14.79 -0.17 7.22
CA ALA A 168 15.63 0.73 7.98
C ALA A 168 15.24 2.20 7.71
N ALA A 169 15.06 2.58 6.44
CA ALA A 169 14.60 3.92 6.06
C ALA A 169 13.23 4.27 6.64
N GLN A 170 12.31 3.31 6.70
CA GLN A 170 11.00 3.50 7.29
C GLN A 170 11.09 3.64 8.82
N LYS A 171 11.95 2.85 9.46
CA LYS A 171 12.18 2.88 10.92
C LYS A 171 12.87 4.17 11.36
N THR A 172 13.82 4.66 10.58
CA THR A 172 14.56 5.91 10.85
C THR A 172 13.91 7.12 10.19
N ALA A 173 12.68 6.99 9.68
CA ALA A 173 12.00 8.07 8.98
C ALA A 173 11.78 9.26 9.92
N VAL A 174 12.21 10.45 9.48
CA VAL A 174 11.91 11.70 10.17
C VAL A 174 10.42 11.97 10.05
N GLU A 175 9.79 12.48 11.11
CA GLU A 175 8.37 12.86 11.06
C GLU A 175 8.08 13.81 9.88
N GLY A 176 7.07 13.48 9.08
CA GLY A 176 6.76 14.16 7.82
C GLY A 176 7.50 13.60 6.59
N SER A 177 8.44 12.67 6.78
CA SER A 177 9.05 11.89 5.68
C SER A 177 8.32 10.58 5.46
N ARG A 178 8.41 10.04 4.25
CA ARG A 178 7.91 8.70 3.92
C ARG A 178 8.79 8.01 2.88
N VAL A 179 8.94 6.70 3.02
CA VAL A 179 9.52 5.87 1.95
C VAL A 179 8.43 5.67 0.88
N MET A 180 8.69 6.10 -0.35
CA MET A 180 7.79 5.90 -1.47
C MET A 180 7.77 4.42 -1.89
N ARG A 181 6.63 3.97 -2.39
CA ARG A 181 6.52 2.64 -3.01
C ARG A 181 7.35 2.57 -4.28
N ASP A 182 7.68 1.35 -4.67
CA ASP A 182 8.41 1.09 -5.91
C ASP A 182 7.68 1.65 -7.11
N GLN A 183 8.46 2.26 -8.00
CA GLN A 183 7.95 2.68 -9.28
C GLN A 183 7.54 1.45 -10.09
N LEU A 184 6.31 1.47 -10.59
CA LEU A 184 5.74 0.39 -11.37
C LEU A 184 5.79 0.71 -12.86
N TYR A 185 6.23 -0.27 -13.66
CA TYR A 185 6.36 -0.17 -15.11
C TYR A 185 5.29 -1.06 -15.77
N PRO A 186 4.32 -0.47 -16.49
CA PRO A 186 3.23 -1.23 -17.11
C PRO A 186 3.71 -1.94 -18.39
N VAL A 187 3.39 -3.22 -18.48
CA VAL A 187 3.55 -4.05 -19.69
C VAL A 187 2.18 -4.56 -20.10
N ARG A 188 1.77 -4.25 -21.33
CA ARG A 188 0.52 -4.75 -21.89
C ARG A 188 0.71 -6.20 -22.34
N VAL A 189 -0.23 -7.05 -21.95
CA VAL A 189 -0.29 -8.45 -22.36
C VAL A 189 -1.63 -8.67 -23.04
N ASP A 190 -1.60 -8.97 -24.33
CA ASP A 190 -2.78 -9.37 -25.09
C ASP A 190 -2.90 -10.91 -25.10
N ASN A 191 -4.12 -11.41 -25.28
CA ASN A 191 -4.41 -12.85 -25.35
C ASN A 191 -4.00 -13.67 -24.11
N ALA A 192 -4.18 -13.10 -22.91
CA ALA A 192 -3.97 -13.81 -21.67
C ALA A 192 -5.14 -14.73 -21.30
N ASN A 193 -4.86 -15.90 -20.75
CA ASN A 193 -5.86 -16.86 -20.31
C ASN A 193 -6.62 -16.34 -19.08
N ARG A 194 -7.94 -16.13 -19.21
CA ARG A 194 -8.80 -15.59 -18.15
C ARG A 194 -8.78 -16.48 -16.91
N THR A 195 -8.91 -17.80 -17.04
CA THR A 195 -9.07 -18.71 -15.90
C THR A 195 -7.77 -18.96 -15.15
N ALA A 196 -6.62 -18.62 -15.74
CA ALA A 196 -5.32 -18.66 -15.08
C ALA A 196 -5.08 -17.44 -14.19
N ILE A 197 -5.81 -16.35 -14.44
CA ILE A 197 -5.54 -15.03 -13.83
C ILE A 197 -6.70 -14.57 -12.97
N LEU A 198 -7.94 -14.88 -13.35
CA LEU A 198 -9.14 -14.40 -12.71
C LEU A 198 -10.04 -15.54 -12.24
N ASP A 199 -10.71 -15.33 -11.10
CA ASP A 199 -11.78 -16.19 -10.61
C ASP A 199 -13.11 -16.01 -11.40
N ALA A 200 -14.18 -16.64 -10.92
CA ALA A 200 -15.49 -16.54 -11.55
C ALA A 200 -16.04 -15.11 -11.46
N GLU A 201 -15.80 -14.45 -10.32
CA GLU A 201 -16.22 -13.09 -9.96
C GLU A 201 -15.39 -12.00 -10.68
N GLY A 202 -14.26 -12.37 -11.27
CA GLY A 202 -13.34 -11.47 -11.94
C GLY A 202 -12.28 -10.83 -11.03
N ASN A 203 -12.03 -11.34 -9.83
CA ASN A 203 -10.88 -10.94 -9.04
C ASN A 203 -9.63 -11.69 -9.50
N VAL A 204 -8.46 -11.10 -9.28
CA VAL A 204 -7.19 -11.78 -9.57
C VAL A 204 -7.05 -12.97 -8.63
N LEU A 205 -6.74 -14.15 -9.17
CA LEU A 205 -6.58 -15.37 -8.39
C LEU A 205 -5.42 -15.24 -7.38
N PRO A 206 -5.58 -15.77 -6.16
CA PRO A 206 -4.47 -15.94 -5.24
C PRO A 206 -3.36 -16.77 -5.89
N GLY A 207 -2.12 -16.32 -5.85
CA GLY A 207 -0.98 -17.02 -6.46
C GLY A 207 -0.72 -16.67 -7.94
N ALA A 208 -1.64 -15.96 -8.63
CA ALA A 208 -1.45 -15.63 -10.05
C ALA A 208 -0.27 -14.66 -10.26
N ILE A 209 -0.09 -13.71 -9.35
CA ILE A 209 1.03 -12.76 -9.39
C ILE A 209 2.35 -13.52 -9.19
N GLU A 210 2.40 -14.39 -8.20
CA GLU A 210 3.57 -15.18 -7.84
C GLU A 210 3.96 -16.15 -8.96
N ALA A 211 2.99 -16.86 -9.53
CA ALA A 211 3.21 -17.78 -10.64
C ALA A 211 3.76 -17.06 -11.88
N LEU A 212 3.12 -15.97 -12.30
CA LEU A 212 3.58 -15.17 -13.44
C LEU A 212 4.96 -14.54 -13.21
N SER A 213 5.20 -14.06 -11.99
CA SER A 213 6.48 -13.50 -11.57
C SER A 213 7.59 -14.55 -11.68
N ALA A 214 7.35 -15.75 -11.15
CA ALA A 214 8.30 -16.86 -11.18
C ALA A 214 8.57 -17.36 -12.61
N GLU A 215 7.53 -17.51 -13.42
CA GLU A 215 7.63 -17.96 -14.81
C GLU A 215 8.49 -17.02 -15.65
N ASN A 216 8.34 -15.72 -15.46
CA ASN A 216 9.02 -14.70 -16.28
C ASN A 216 10.30 -14.14 -15.63
N ARG A 217 10.65 -14.60 -14.42
CA ARG A 217 11.79 -14.09 -13.62
C ARG A 217 11.73 -12.57 -13.45
N VAL A 218 10.56 -12.07 -13.08
CA VAL A 218 10.30 -10.65 -12.82
C VAL A 218 9.56 -10.50 -11.51
N THR A 219 9.62 -9.32 -10.90
CA THR A 219 8.83 -9.00 -9.72
C THR A 219 7.60 -8.20 -10.15
N ILE A 220 6.41 -8.81 -10.06
CA ILE A 220 5.13 -8.16 -10.39
C ILE A 220 4.52 -7.55 -9.13
N GLY A 221 4.23 -6.26 -9.16
CA GLY A 221 3.55 -5.56 -8.06
C GLY A 221 2.03 -5.54 -8.18
N LYS A 222 1.49 -5.60 -9.41
CA LYS A 222 0.04 -5.54 -9.66
C LYS A 222 -0.31 -6.10 -11.03
N ILE A 223 -1.53 -6.65 -11.16
CA ILE A 223 -2.16 -6.98 -12.45
C ILE A 223 -3.49 -6.21 -12.57
N SER A 224 -3.76 -5.68 -13.76
CA SER A 224 -5.03 -5.04 -14.10
C SER A 224 -5.61 -5.66 -15.37
N TRP A 225 -6.81 -6.23 -15.28
CA TRP A 225 -7.51 -6.76 -16.45
C TRP A 225 -8.17 -5.63 -17.25
N LEU A 226 -7.99 -5.62 -18.58
CA LEU A 226 -8.50 -4.56 -19.46
C LEU A 226 -9.78 -4.95 -20.21
N SER A 227 -9.95 -6.24 -20.51
CA SER A 227 -11.07 -6.73 -21.32
C SER A 227 -12.37 -6.85 -20.52
N LYS A 228 -13.52 -6.81 -21.22
CA LYS A 228 -14.83 -7.04 -20.58
C LYS A 228 -14.88 -8.42 -19.93
N ARG A 229 -15.03 -8.46 -18.61
CA ARG A 229 -15.00 -9.68 -17.78
C ARG A 229 -16.18 -10.62 -18.05
N GLU A 230 -17.31 -10.05 -18.46
CA GLU A 230 -18.58 -10.73 -18.75
C GLU A 230 -18.67 -11.30 -20.17
N SER A 231 -17.66 -11.07 -21.02
CA SER A 231 -17.75 -11.42 -22.45
C SER A 231 -17.76 -12.92 -22.75
N GLY A 232 -17.64 -13.79 -21.73
CA GLY A 232 -17.53 -15.25 -21.88
C GLY A 232 -16.28 -15.71 -22.61
N LYS A 233 -15.37 -14.80 -22.98
CA LYS A 233 -14.14 -15.11 -23.70
C LYS A 233 -13.13 -15.76 -22.76
N ALA A 234 -12.54 -16.87 -23.21
CA ALA A 234 -11.47 -17.56 -22.51
C ALA A 234 -10.18 -16.73 -22.42
N TYR A 235 -9.99 -15.78 -23.34
CA TYR A 235 -8.81 -14.93 -23.41
C TYR A 235 -9.16 -13.44 -23.40
N GLY A 236 -8.25 -12.62 -22.89
CA GLY A 236 -8.39 -11.17 -22.90
C GLY A 236 -7.06 -10.45 -22.69
N SER A 237 -7.12 -9.13 -22.75
CA SER A 237 -5.97 -8.26 -22.51
C SER A 237 -5.89 -7.83 -21.05
N MET A 238 -4.67 -7.72 -20.55
CA MET A 238 -4.34 -7.18 -19.23
C MET A 238 -3.09 -6.28 -19.28
N VAL A 239 -2.82 -5.61 -18.16
CA VAL A 239 -1.55 -4.94 -17.89
C VAL A 239 -0.92 -5.57 -16.66
N VAL A 240 0.34 -5.94 -16.79
CA VAL A 240 1.19 -6.39 -15.70
C VAL A 240 2.11 -5.24 -15.31
N TYR A 241 2.19 -4.93 -14.02
CA TYR A 241 3.04 -3.88 -13.49
C TYR A 241 4.26 -4.49 -12.81
N VAL A 242 5.43 -4.35 -13.44
CA VAL A 242 6.70 -4.86 -12.89
C VAL A 242 7.44 -3.76 -12.14
N THR A 243 8.28 -4.13 -11.17
CA THR A 243 9.00 -3.15 -10.32
C THR A 243 10.31 -2.67 -10.92
N LYS A 244 10.84 -3.34 -11.95
CA LYS A 244 12.10 -2.99 -12.63
C LYS A 244 11.84 -2.57 -14.08
N LYS A 245 12.45 -1.45 -14.48
CA LYS A 245 12.32 -0.92 -15.84
C LYS A 245 12.88 -1.89 -16.88
N ARG A 246 14.07 -2.46 -16.62
CA ARG A 246 14.70 -3.41 -17.53
C ARG A 246 13.90 -4.70 -17.71
N ASP A 247 13.22 -5.16 -16.67
CA ASP A 247 12.32 -6.31 -16.77
C ASP A 247 11.13 -5.99 -17.68
N ALA A 248 10.58 -4.77 -17.60
CA ALA A 248 9.53 -4.33 -18.52
C ALA A 248 10.03 -4.27 -19.96
N GLU A 249 11.22 -3.70 -20.19
CA GLU A 249 11.85 -3.62 -21.51
C GLU A 249 12.11 -5.03 -22.08
N ARG A 250 12.66 -5.94 -21.26
CA ARG A 250 12.89 -7.34 -21.65
C ARG A 250 11.59 -8.06 -22.03
N LEU A 251 10.50 -7.83 -21.29
CA LEU A 251 9.20 -8.41 -21.63
C LEU A 251 8.62 -7.86 -22.94
N LEU A 252 8.95 -6.62 -23.31
CA LEU A 252 8.48 -5.97 -24.54
C LEU A 252 9.32 -6.33 -25.77
N GLU A 253 10.63 -6.54 -25.61
CA GLU A 253 11.54 -6.90 -26.70
C GLU A 253 11.33 -8.33 -27.20
N GLY A 254 10.67 -9.19 -26.40
CA GLY A 254 10.53 -10.62 -26.68
C GLY A 254 11.82 -11.38 -26.34
N TYR A 255 11.69 -12.68 -26.08
CA TYR A 255 12.84 -13.57 -25.86
C TYR A 255 13.65 -13.80 -27.13
#